data_AF-A0A091NBP4-F1
#
_entry.id   AF-A0A091NBP4-F1
#
_cell.length_a   1.000
_cell.length_b   1.000
_cell.length_c   1.000
_cell.angle_alpha   90.00
_cell.angle_beta   90.00
_cell.angle_gamma   90.00
#
_symmetry.space_group_name_H-M   'P 1'
#
loop_
_entity.id
_entity.type
_entity.pdbx_description
1 polymer ?
#
loop_
_entity_poly.entity_id
_entity_poly.type
_entity_poly.pdbx_seq_one_letter_code
_entity_poly.pdbx_strand_id
1 'polypeptide(L)' 'TDIPWHLRQMLDILVYEEKQRPAGEAGPCLEYLLQHKVLETLSTLGKAEV' A
#
# COMPACT_ATOMS: atom_id res chain seq x y z
N THR A 1 14.88 -3.01 -11.76
CA THR A 1 13.71 -3.30 -10.92
C THR A 1 12.53 -2.55 -11.49
N ASP A 2 11.42 -3.24 -11.79
CA ASP A 2 10.20 -2.60 -12.32
C ASP A 2 9.36 -2.05 -11.16
N ILE A 3 9.88 -0.99 -10.51
CA ILE A 3 9.22 -0.34 -9.36
C ILE A 3 7.74 0.00 -9.68
N PRO A 4 7.40 0.54 -10.87
CA PRO A 4 6.01 0.80 -11.23
C PRO A 4 5.11 -0.43 -11.23
N TRP A 5 5.60 -1.59 -11.70
CA TRP A 5 4.83 -2.82 -11.67
C TRP A 5 4.60 -3.34 -10.25
N HIS A 6 5.61 -3.31 -9.38
CA HIS A 6 5.47 -3.76 -7.99
C HIS A 6 4.47 -2.90 -7.21
N LEU A 7 4.44 -1.58 -7.45
CA LEU A 7 3.44 -0.70 -6.84
C LEU A 7 2.02 -1.02 -7.32
N ARG A 8 1.84 -1.37 -8.60
CA ARG A 8 0.55 -1.84 -9.13
C ARG A 8 0.09 -3.13 -8.46
N GLN A 9 0.98 -4.12 -8.33
CA GLN A 9 0.65 -5.36 -7.63
C GLN A 9 0.29 -5.14 -6.17
N MET A 10 1.00 -4.25 -5.47
CA MET A 10 0.68 -3.89 -4.10
C MET A 10 -0.72 -3.26 -4.00
N LEU A 11 -1.09 -2.41 -4.95
CA LEU A 11 -2.44 -1.85 -5.03
C LEU A 11 -3.50 -2.95 -5.25
N ASP A 12 -3.25 -3.90 -6.15
CA ASP A 12 -4.16 -5.02 -6.39
C ASP A 12 -4.37 -5.87 -5.13
N ILE A 13 -3.32 -6.10 -4.34
CA ILE A 13 -3.40 -6.79 -3.04
C ILE A 13 -4.27 -6.00 -2.06
N LEU A 14 -4.05 -4.69 -1.92
CA LEU A 14 -4.83 -3.84 -1.01
C LEU A 14 -6.32 -3.83 -1.37
N VAL A 15 -6.64 -3.74 -2.66
CA VAL A 15 -8.04 -3.81 -3.15
C VAL A 15 -8.66 -5.17 -2.89
N TYR A 16 -7.88 -6.25 -3.01
CA TYR A 16 -8.35 -7.58 -2.67
C TYR A 16 -8.65 -7.72 -1.18
N GLU A 17 -7.74 -7.25 -0.31
CA GLU A 17 -7.91 -7.28 1.14
C GLU A 17 -9.15 -6.52 1.59
N GLU A 18 -9.38 -5.32 1.05
CA GLU A 18 -10.55 -4.49 1.33
C GLU A 18 -11.87 -5.21 1.02
N LYS A 19 -11.92 -5.98 -0.07
CA LYS A 19 -13.13 -6.73 -0.47
C LYS A 19 -13.40 -7.97 0.38
N GLN A 20 -12.36 -8.56 0.96
CA GLN A 20 -12.48 -9.82 1.72
C GLN A 20 -12.69 -9.61 3.21
N ARG A 21 -12.31 -8.45 3.76
CA ARG A 21 -12.31 -8.21 5.20
C ARG A 21 -13.50 -7.36 5.67
N PRO A 22 -13.96 -7.55 6.91
CA PRO A 22 -14.95 -6.66 7.52
C PRO A 22 -14.46 -5.22 7.60
N ALA A 23 -15.40 -4.28 7.55
CA ALA A 23 -15.08 -2.87 7.78
C ALA A 23 -14.44 -2.69 9.17
N GLY A 24 -13.27 -2.06 9.21
CA GLY A 24 -12.51 -1.82 10.44
C GLY A 24 -11.33 -2.76 10.67
N GLU A 25 -11.16 -3.80 9.85
CA GLU A 25 -9.99 -4.69 9.90
C GLU A 25 -9.04 -4.41 8.74
N ALA A 26 -7.77 -4.13 9.06
CA ALA A 26 -6.74 -3.97 8.04
C ALA A 26 -6.28 -5.35 7.51
N GLY A 27 -5.96 -5.43 6.23
CA GLY A 27 -5.30 -6.59 5.62
C GLY A 27 -3.80 -6.68 5.97
N PRO A 28 -3.15 -7.84 5.84
CA PRO A 28 -1.73 -8.01 6.20
C PRO A 28 -0.82 -7.09 5.38
N CYS A 29 -1.16 -6.80 4.12
CA CYS A 29 -0.43 -5.81 3.33
C CYS A 29 -0.60 -4.42 3.94
N LEU A 30 -1.85 -4.00 4.20
CA LEU A 30 -2.10 -2.69 4.83
C LEU A 30 -1.44 -2.58 6.22
N GLU A 31 -1.52 -3.61 7.05
CA GLU A 31 -0.87 -3.67 8.37
C GLU A 31 0.65 -3.50 8.24
N TYR A 32 1.29 -4.22 7.32
CA TYR A 32 2.72 -4.09 7.07
C TYR A 32 3.09 -2.65 6.66
N LEU A 33 2.33 -2.07 5.73
CA LEU A 33 2.59 -0.71 5.25
C LEU A 33 2.46 0.33 6.37
N LEU A 34 1.51 0.14 7.29
CA LEU A 34 1.32 0.99 8.47
C LEU A 34 2.45 0.83 9.49
N GLN A 35 2.78 -0.42 9.86
CA GLN A 35 3.83 -0.72 10.85
C GLN A 35 5.20 -0.20 10.43
N HIS A 36 5.50 -0.25 9.13
CA HIS A 36 6.78 0.14 8.59
C HIS A 36 6.82 1.57 8.03
N LYS A 37 5.75 2.37 8.21
CA LYS A 37 5.63 3.75 7.69
C LYS A 37 5.90 3.87 6.19
N VAL A 38 5.55 2.83 5.43
CA VAL A 38 5.79 2.79 3.99
C VAL A 38 4.90 3.82 3.28
N LEU A 39 3.65 4.00 3.74
CA LEU A 39 2.73 4.99 3.17
C LEU A 39 3.25 6.43 3.33
N GLU A 40 3.85 6.77 4.47
CA GLU A 40 4.46 8.08 4.71
C GLU A 40 5.67 8.31 3.78
N THR A 41 6.50 7.27 3.62
CA THR A 41 7.64 7.28 2.70
C THR A 41 7.18 7.48 1.25
N LEU A 42 6.18 6.71 0.80
CA LEU A 42 5.61 6.82 -0.54
C LEU A 42 4.96 8.19 -0.79
N SER A 43 4.26 8.73 0.20
CA SER A 43 3.66 10.08 0.15
C SER A 43 4.74 11.15 0.00
N THR A 44 5.86 11.03 0.73
CA THR A 44 6.98 11.96 0.65
C THR A 44 7.65 11.91 -0.71
N LEU A 45 7.89 10.69 -1.23
CA LEU A 45 8.48 10.50 -2.57
C LEU A 45 7.56 11.03 -3.68
N GLY A 46 6.26 10.74 -3.61
CA GLY A 46 5.30 11.24 -4.60
C GLY A 46 5.13 12.76 -4.60
N LYS A 47 5.37 13.42 -3.46
CA LYS A 47 5.39 14.90 -3.37
C LYS A 47 6.70 15.51 -3.85
N ALA A 48 7.81 14.76 -3.79
CA ALA A 48 9.11 15.23 -4.27
C ALA A 48 9.19 15.27 -5.81
N GLU A 49 8.31 14.54 -6.51
CA GLU A 49 8.08 14.65 -7.95
C GLU A 49 6.96 15.67 -8.24
N VAL A 50 7.23 16.96 -7.97
CA VAL A 50 6.44 18.13 -8.43
C VAL A 50 7.38 19.30 -8.70
#